data_AF-A0A1C6M0X5-F1
#
_entry.id   AF-A0A1C6M0X5-F1
#
_cell.length_a   1.000
_cell.length_b   1.000
_cell.length_c   1.000
_cell.angle_alpha   90.00
_cell.angle_beta   90.00
_cell.angle_gamma   90.00
#
_symmetry.space_group_name_H-M   'P 1'
#
loop_
_entity.id
_entity.type
_entity.pdbx_description
1 polymer ?
#
loop_
_entity_poly.entity_id
_entity_poly.type
_entity_poly.pdbx_seq_one_letter_code
_entity_poly.pdbx_strand_id
1 'polypeptide(L)' 'MLARFAKPSAAATSEAVIFNYQRPTRARLVAQDCRGGLWLVEVFDSLHKVWVWQDESHDMEKAVDDARRLSLFPG' A
#
# COMPACT_ATOMS: atom_id res chain seq x y z
N MET A 1 19.23 30.37 -13.59
CA MET A 1 19.32 29.28 -12.58
C MET A 1 18.37 28.18 -13.07
N LEU A 2 18.89 27.13 -13.73
CA LEU A 2 18.06 26.08 -14.32
C LEU A 2 17.59 25.13 -13.22
N ALA A 3 16.28 25.03 -13.01
CA ALA A 3 15.68 24.04 -12.12
C ALA A 3 16.01 22.64 -12.67
N ARG A 4 16.87 21.91 -11.96
CA ARG A 4 17.11 20.50 -12.24
C ARG A 4 15.85 19.75 -11.84
N PHE A 5 15.04 19.37 -12.82
CA PHE A 5 14.10 18.27 -12.65
C PHE A 5 14.92 17.02 -12.39
N ALA A 6 15.17 16.73 -11.11
CA ALA A 6 15.67 15.44 -10.72
C ALA A 6 14.64 14.41 -11.18
N LYS A 7 15.03 13.58 -12.14
CA LYS A 7 14.32 12.35 -12.48
C LYS A 7 14.12 11.61 -11.15
N PRO A 8 12.92 11.14 -10.78
CA PRO A 8 12.80 10.25 -9.63
C PRO A 8 13.76 9.10 -9.88
N SER A 9 14.83 9.05 -9.08
CA SER A 9 15.67 7.87 -8.94
C SER A 9 14.73 6.69 -8.76
N ALA A 10 14.97 5.59 -9.47
CA ALA A 10 14.15 4.37 -9.46
C ALA A 10 13.49 4.21 -8.10
N ALA A 11 12.16 4.37 -8.09
CA ALA A 11 11.34 4.51 -6.90
C ALA A 11 11.80 3.49 -5.85
N ALA A 12 12.01 3.97 -4.62
CA ALA A 12 12.10 3.10 -3.45
C ALA A 12 11.09 1.97 -3.65
N THR A 13 11.57 0.73 -3.73
CA THR A 13 10.71 -0.43 -3.93
C THR A 13 9.64 -0.38 -2.87
N SER A 14 8.43 0.06 -3.22
CA SER A 14 7.31 0.13 -2.30
C SER A 14 7.13 -1.28 -1.75
N GLU A 15 7.53 -1.49 -0.50
CA GLU A 15 7.35 -2.77 0.16
C GLU A 15 5.84 -3.03 0.22
N ALA A 16 5.43 -4.18 -0.31
CA ALA A 16 4.03 -4.56 -0.35
C ALA A 16 3.87 -6.01 0.10
N VAL A 17 2.94 -6.24 1.03
CA VAL A 17 2.50 -7.56 1.46
C VAL A 17 1.11 -7.79 0.87
N ILE A 18 0.96 -8.85 0.08
CA ILE A 18 -0.29 -9.18 -0.61
C ILE A 18 -0.89 -10.45 0.00
N PHE A 19 -2.17 -10.37 0.34
CA PHE A 19 -3.01 -11.49 0.75
C PHE A 19 -4.01 -11.80 -0.37
N ASN A 20 -4.10 -13.06 -0.78
CA ASN A 20 -4.95 -13.50 -1.89
C ASN A 20 -5.91 -14.61 -1.44
N TYR A 21 -6.75 -14.30 -0.45
CA TYR A 21 -7.80 -15.19 0.02
C TYR A 21 -9.10 -14.96 -0.76
N GLN A 22 -10.18 -14.51 -0.11
CA GLN A 22 -11.47 -14.27 -0.77
C GLN A 22 -11.40 -13.06 -1.71
N ARG A 23 -10.71 -12.01 -1.28
CA ARG A 23 -10.48 -10.81 -2.08
C ARG A 23 -9.00 -10.42 -2.01
N PRO A 24 -8.31 -10.24 -3.15
CA PRO A 24 -6.91 -9.83 -3.12
C PRO A 24 -6.80 -8.46 -2.45
N THR A 25 -6.01 -8.40 -1.37
CA THR A 25 -5.80 -7.19 -0.56
C THR A 25 -4.31 -7.04 -0.31
N ARG A 26 -3.80 -5.81 -0.17
CA ARG A 26 -2.40 -5.57 0.13
C ARG A 26 -2.22 -4.43 1.13
N ALA A 27 -1.16 -4.53 1.92
CA ALA A 27 -0.56 -3.41 2.61
C ALA A 27 0.64 -2.92 1.80
N ARG A 28 0.74 -1.63 1.51
CA ARG A 28 1.82 -1.05 0.69
C ARG A 28 2.41 0.19 1.32
N LEU A 29 3.73 0.20 1.50
CA LEU A 29 4.49 1.37 1.94
C LEU A 29 4.56 2.41 0.81
N VAL A 30 4.03 3.61 1.05
CA VAL A 30 3.95 4.68 0.03
C VAL A 30 4.80 5.90 0.35
N ALA A 31 5.18 6.09 1.61
CA ALA A 31 6.14 7.10 2.02
C ALA A 31 6.92 6.58 3.23
N GLN A 32 8.19 6.94 3.33
CA GLN A 32 9.03 6.64 4.47
C GLN A 32 9.77 7.91 4.87
N ASP A 33 9.61 8.34 6.12
CA ASP A 33 10.31 9.49 6.69
C ASP A 33 11.03 9.09 7.99
N CYS A 34 11.64 10.08 8.65
CA CYS A 34 12.35 9.86 9.91
C CYS A 34 11.42 9.57 11.12
N ARG A 35 10.09 9.60 10.94
CA ARG A 35 9.08 9.30 11.95
C ARG A 35 8.36 7.97 11.71
N GLY A 36 8.49 7.37 10.52
CA GLY A 36 7.94 6.07 10.19
C GLY A 36 7.59 5.93 8.71
N GLY A 37 6.82 4.88 8.39
CA GLY A 37 6.29 4.65 7.05
C GLY A 37 4.78 4.92 7.00
N LEU A 38 4.28 5.55 5.93
CA LEU A 38 2.84 5.57 5.63
C LEU A 38 2.50 4.34 4.80
N TRP A 39 1.62 3.51 5.32
CA TRP A 39 1.15 2.28 4.69
C TRP A 39 -0.30 2.45 4.24
N LEU A 40 -0.61 2.05 3.01
CA LEU A 40 -1.97 1.97 2.51
C LEU A 40 -2.46 0.53 2.54
N VAL A 41 -3.70 0.34 2.99
CA VAL A 41 -4.46 -0.90 2.82
C VAL A 41 -5.32 -0.75 1.57
N GLU A 42 -5.08 -1.60 0.59
CA GLU A 42 -5.73 -1.53 -0.72
C GLU A 42 -6.34 -2.87 -1.10
N VAL A 43 -7.51 -2.83 -1.75
CA VAL A 43 -8.20 -4.02 -2.23
C VAL A 43 -8.25 -4.02 -3.75
N PHE A 44 -8.03 -5.18 -4.36
CA PHE A 44 -8.07 -5.30 -5.80
C PHE A 44 -9.52 -5.34 -6.30
N ASP A 45 -9.85 -4.42 -7.21
CA ASP A 45 -11.05 -4.45 -8.01
C ASP A 45 -10.76 -5.24 -9.30
N SER A 46 -11.38 -6.42 -9.40
CA SER A 46 -11.19 -7.33 -10.53
C SER A 46 -11.90 -6.87 -11.81
N LEU A 47 -12.90 -5.99 -11.73
CA LEU A 47 -13.62 -5.45 -12.88
C LEU A 47 -12.77 -4.40 -13.59
N HIS A 48 -12.23 -3.45 -12.82
CA HIS A 48 -11.44 -2.34 -13.36
C HIS A 48 -9.93 -2.61 -13.37
N LYS A 49 -9.48 -3.72 -12.78
CA LYS A 49 -8.05 -4.11 -12.65
C LYS A 49 -7.19 -3.08 -11.91
N VAL A 50 -7.75 -2.47 -10.86
CA VAL A 50 -7.09 -1.44 -10.05
C VAL A 50 -7.07 -1.82 -8.57
N TRP A 51 -6.12 -1.24 -7.84
CA TRP A 51 -6.09 -1.30 -6.37
C TRP A 51 -6.83 -0.09 -5.81
N VAL A 52 -7.83 -0.33 -4.97
CA VAL A 52 -8.69 0.69 -4.37
C VAL A 52 -8.30 0.85 -2.90
N TRP A 53 -7.91 2.07 -2.53
CA TRP A 53 -7.59 2.44 -1.15
C TRP A 53 -8.78 2.22 -0.22
N GLN A 54 -8.52 1.69 0.97
CA GLN A 54 -9.53 1.41 2.00
C GLN A 54 -9.20 2.09 3.33
N ASP A 55 -7.93 2.01 3.76
CA ASP A 55 -7.44 2.61 5.00
C ASP A 55 -5.95 2.96 4.88
N GLU A 56 -5.45 3.78 5.79
CA GLU A 56 -4.03 4.12 5.91
C GLU A 56 -3.54 4.09 7.36
N SER A 57 -2.26 3.77 7.54
CA SER A 57 -1.67 3.63 8.88
C SER A 57 -0.20 4.02 8.85
N HIS A 58 0.25 4.67 9.94
CA HIS A 58 1.68 4.88 10.21
C HIS A 58 2.35 3.66 10.90
N ASP A 59 1.54 2.67 11.28
CA ASP A 59 1.96 1.40 11.85
C ASP A 59 1.88 0.29 10.78
N MET A 60 3.04 -0.30 10.47
CA MET A 60 3.18 -1.41 9.52
C MET A 60 2.39 -2.64 9.96
N GLU A 61 2.48 -3.03 11.23
CA GLU A 61 1.87 -4.27 11.72
C GLU A 61 0.35 -4.16 11.66
N LYS A 62 -0.19 -3.00 12.03
CA LYS A 62 -1.62 -2.70 11.87
C LYS A 62 -2.04 -2.80 10.39
N ALA A 63 -1.32 -2.13 9.49
CA ALA A 63 -1.66 -2.14 8.06
C ALA A 63 -1.67 -3.57 7.47
N VAL A 64 -0.69 -4.39 7.87
CA VAL A 64 -0.61 -5.79 7.44
C VAL A 64 -1.74 -6.64 8.03
N ASP A 65 -2.08 -6.46 9.32
CA ASP A 65 -3.21 -7.18 9.93
C ASP A 65 -4.55 -6.80 9.30
N ASP A 66 -4.77 -5.51 9.04
CA ASP A 66 -5.99 -5.02 8.40
C ASP A 66 -6.13 -5.56 6.97
N ALA A 67 -5.04 -5.52 6.19
CA ALA A 67 -5.02 -6.12 4.85
C ALA A 67 -5.33 -7.63 4.88
N ARG A 68 -4.80 -8.35 5.87
CA ARG A 68 -5.07 -9.78 6.07
C ARG A 68 -6.55 -10.02 6.40
N ARG A 69 -7.08 -9.28 7.37
CA ARG A 69 -8.49 -9.39 7.80
C ARG A 69 -9.44 -9.12 6.65
N LEU A 70 -9.20 -8.05 5.90
CA LEU A 70 -10.02 -7.65 4.77
C LEU A 70 -9.96 -8.64 3.61
N SER A 71 -8.82 -9.32 3.41
CA SER A 71 -8.72 -10.40 2.44
C SER A 71 -9.54 -11.65 2.83
N LEU A 72 -9.67 -11.93 4.13
CA LEU A 72 -10.42 -13.07 4.68
C LEU A 72 -11.93 -12.79 4.81
N PHE A 73 -12.29 -11.56 5.19
CA PHE A 73 -13.66 -11.13 5.48
C PHE A 73 -13.99 -9.84 4.70
N PRO A 74 -14.22 -9.92 3.38
CA PRO A 74 -14.68 -8.78 2.60
C PRO A 74 -16.09 -8.38 3.09
N GLY A 75 -16.22 -7.14 3.55
CA GLY A 75 -17.49 -6.56 4.01
C GLY A 75 -18.52 -6.33 2.92
#